data_AF-A0AAW6SYR4-F1
#
_entry.id   AF-A0AAW6SYR4-F1
#
_cell.length_a   1.000
_cell.length_b   1.000
_cell.length_c   1.000
_cell.angle_alpha   90.00
_cell.angle_beta   90.00
_cell.angle_gamma   90.00
#
_symmetry.space_group_name_H-M   'P 1'
#
loop_
_entity.id
_entity.type
_entity.pdbx_description
1 polymer ?
#
loop_
_entity_poly.entity_id
_entity_poly.type
_entity_poly.pdbx_seq_one_letter_code
_entity_poly.pdbx_strand_id
1 'polypeptide(L)'
;MAKILITCLPCEREAKYAATINNQNPINLTFKGEDQDLFNENIYNCPFCGMTLSKTNILEAFLNYFSKNDYSVQIKENVIEINKNETNLLFKSDVFLNNDVSTIVDISFPLTKNEIELIRLFFFEFDQEQWTISIEAENKRIA
;
A
#
# COMPACT_ATOMS: atom_id res chain seq x y z
N MET A 1 12.16 6.97 9.68
CA MET A 1 11.05 7.24 8.73
C MET A 1 10.52 5.89 8.26
N ALA A 2 9.19 5.75 8.08
CA ALA A 2 8.61 4.47 7.63
C ALA A 2 8.97 4.19 6.19
N LYS A 3 9.38 2.97 5.87
CA LYS A 3 9.82 2.63 4.51
C LYS A 3 8.61 2.42 3.62
N ILE A 4 8.42 3.32 2.64
CA ILE A 4 7.40 3.18 1.60
C ILE A 4 7.97 2.42 0.41
N LEU A 5 7.25 1.41 -0.07
CA LEU A 5 7.61 0.59 -1.21
C LEU A 5 6.45 0.56 -2.21
N ILE A 6 6.71 0.96 -3.45
CA ILE A 6 5.74 0.87 -4.55
C ILE A 6 6.25 -0.14 -5.57
N THR A 7 5.37 -1.05 -6.00
CA THR A 7 5.71 -2.14 -6.93
C THR A 7 4.72 -2.16 -8.09
N CYS A 8 5.25 -2.33 -9.30
CA CYS A 8 4.47 -2.54 -10.52
C CYS A 8 4.15 -4.02 -10.69
N LEU A 9 2.87 -4.39 -10.58
CA LEU A 9 2.39 -5.78 -10.62
C LEU A 9 2.69 -6.49 -11.94
N PRO A 10 2.52 -5.87 -13.13
CA PRO A 10 2.94 -6.48 -14.39
C PRO A 10 4.41 -6.92 -14.38
N CYS A 11 5.33 -6.04 -13.98
CA CYS A 11 6.75 -6.37 -13.93
C CYS A 11 7.04 -7.44 -12.87
N GLU A 12 6.44 -7.34 -11.69
CA GLU A 12 6.61 -8.33 -10.62
C GLU A 12 6.18 -9.74 -11.09
N ARG A 13 5.06 -9.84 -11.82
CA ARG A 13 4.59 -11.11 -12.40
C ARG A 13 5.56 -11.65 -13.45
N GLU A 14 6.08 -10.80 -14.34
CA GLU A 14 7.07 -11.20 -15.35
C GLU A 14 8.36 -11.73 -14.71
N ALA A 15 8.87 -11.06 -13.68
CA ALA A 15 10.06 -11.52 -12.96
C ALA A 15 9.84 -12.86 -12.24
N LYS A 16 8.68 -13.04 -11.59
CA LYS A 16 8.30 -14.32 -10.96
C LYS A 16 8.20 -15.45 -11.99
N TYR A 17 7.60 -15.17 -13.14
CA TYR A 17 7.51 -16.13 -14.24
C TYR A 17 8.88 -16.53 -14.78
N ALA A 18 9.75 -15.56 -15.06
CA ALA A 18 11.10 -15.81 -15.54
C ALA A 18 11.96 -16.61 -14.54
N ALA A 19 11.84 -16.28 -13.25
CA ALA A 19 12.54 -17.00 -12.18
C ALA A 19 12.09 -18.46 -12.08
N THR A 20 10.77 -18.71 -12.24
CA THR A 20 10.22 -20.06 -12.26
C THR A 20 10.79 -20.89 -13.41
N ILE A 21 10.86 -20.32 -14.62
CA ILE A 21 11.43 -21.00 -15.80
C ILE A 21 12.92 -21.33 -15.58
N ASN A 22 13.67 -20.39 -14.98
CA ASN A 22 15.10 -20.51 -14.80
C ASN A 22 15.50 -21.27 -13.52
N ASN A 23 14.52 -21.77 -12.75
CA ASN A 23 14.73 -22.42 -11.45
C ASN A 23 15.56 -21.54 -10.48
N GLN A 24 15.25 -20.25 -10.49
CA GLN A 24 15.89 -19.21 -9.69
C GLN A 24 14.90 -18.62 -8.68
N ASN A 25 15.43 -17.96 -7.64
CA ASN A 25 14.59 -17.17 -6.76
C ASN A 25 14.08 -15.91 -7.50
N PRO A 26 12.79 -15.57 -7.36
CA PRO A 26 12.24 -14.37 -7.98
C PRO A 26 12.94 -13.11 -7.44
N ILE A 27 13.34 -12.23 -8.36
CA ILE A 27 13.89 -10.93 -8.01
C ILE A 27 12.73 -10.09 -7.48
N ASN A 28 12.87 -9.57 -6.25
CA ASN A 28 11.88 -8.65 -5.72
C ASN A 28 12.02 -7.31 -6.44
N LEU A 29 11.04 -7.01 -7.28
CA LEU A 29 11.00 -5.84 -8.15
C LEU A 29 10.39 -4.64 -7.42
N THR A 30 10.90 -4.36 -6.22
CA THR A 30 10.56 -3.18 -5.44
C THR A 30 11.50 -2.05 -5.82
N PHE A 31 10.99 -0.97 -6.42
CA PHE A 31 11.85 -0.04 -7.17
C PHE A 31 11.99 1.36 -6.60
N LYS A 32 11.25 1.72 -5.56
CA LYS A 32 11.45 3.01 -4.90
C LYS A 32 11.12 2.88 -3.41
N GLY A 33 12.10 3.22 -2.58
CA GLY A 33 11.98 3.31 -1.15
C GLY A 33 13.15 4.11 -0.62
N GLU A 34 12.93 5.41 -0.45
CA GLU A 34 13.59 6.29 0.53
C GLU A 34 12.89 7.67 0.49
N ASP A 35 11.71 7.69 1.11
CA ASP A 35 10.90 8.75 1.74
C ASP A 35 10.84 10.22 1.28
N GLN A 36 11.72 10.76 0.44
CA GLN A 36 11.64 12.16 0.00
C GLN A 36 11.37 12.32 -1.49
N ASP A 37 12.00 11.51 -2.34
CA ASP A 37 11.86 11.64 -3.79
C ASP A 37 10.51 11.13 -4.33
N LEU A 38 9.78 10.36 -3.53
CA LEU A 38 8.40 10.01 -3.83
C LEU A 38 7.53 11.29 -3.80
N PHE A 39 7.59 12.07 -2.72
CA PHE A 39 6.73 13.24 -2.57
C PHE A 39 7.03 14.40 -3.54
N ASN A 40 8.22 14.42 -4.14
CA ASN A 40 8.64 15.49 -5.06
C ASN A 40 8.15 15.31 -6.51
N GLU A 41 7.67 14.12 -6.88
CA GLU A 41 7.23 13.80 -8.25
C GLU A 41 5.71 13.69 -8.32
N ASN A 42 5.10 14.31 -9.34
CA ASN A 42 3.65 14.18 -9.59
C ASN A 42 3.27 12.86 -10.28
N ILE A 43 4.25 12.17 -10.87
CA ILE A 43 4.07 10.93 -11.62
C ILE A 43 5.26 10.03 -11.33
N TYR A 44 4.99 8.77 -10.99
CA TYR A 44 5.99 7.73 -10.87
C TYR A 44 6.00 6.87 -12.13
N ASN A 45 7.17 6.69 -12.73
CA ASN A 45 7.32 5.79 -13.87
C ASN A 45 7.97 4.49 -13.41
N CYS A 46 7.37 3.35 -13.75
CA CYS A 46 8.01 2.06 -13.56
C CYS A 46 9.29 2.01 -14.41
N PRO A 47 10.48 1.81 -13.81
CA PRO A 47 11.73 1.83 -14.56
C PRO A 47 11.92 0.66 -15.53
N PHE A 48 11.02 -0.34 -15.51
CA PHE A 48 11.11 -1.56 -16.32
C PHE A 48 10.19 -1.52 -17.53
N CYS A 49 8.95 -1.06 -17.36
CA CYS A 49 7.94 -1.06 -18.43
C CYS A 49 7.45 0.36 -18.82
N GLY A 50 7.87 1.41 -18.10
CA GLY A 50 7.43 2.78 -18.34
C GLY A 50 6.00 3.10 -17.93
N MET A 51 5.27 2.14 -17.35
CA MET A 51 3.92 2.35 -16.81
C MET A 51 3.93 3.43 -15.72
N THR A 52 2.90 4.27 -15.71
CA THR A 52 2.87 5.47 -14.86
C THR A 52 1.87 5.34 -13.73
N LEU A 53 2.26 5.69 -12.50
CA LEU A 53 1.38 5.92 -11.36
C LEU A 53 1.29 7.42 -11.11
N SER A 54 0.10 8.00 -11.27
CA SER A 54 -0.11 9.42 -10.98
C SER A 54 -0.23 9.65 -9.47
N LYS A 55 0.45 10.68 -8.95
CA LYS A 55 0.33 11.11 -7.55
C LYS A 55 -0.93 11.93 -7.38
N THR A 56 -2.02 11.29 -6.96
CA THR A 56 -3.26 11.97 -6.63
C THR A 56 -3.24 12.52 -5.20
N ASN A 57 -4.15 13.45 -4.89
CA ASN A 57 -4.28 14.00 -3.53
C ASN A 57 -4.59 12.91 -2.50
N ILE A 58 -5.36 11.88 -2.88
CA ILE A 58 -5.72 10.77 -1.98
C ILE A 58 -4.52 9.84 -1.77
N LEU A 59 -3.79 9.47 -2.83
CA LEU A 59 -2.55 8.70 -2.69
C LEU A 59 -1.55 9.43 -1.80
N GLU A 60 -1.36 10.73 -2.01
CA GLU A 60 -0.48 11.54 -1.19
C GLU A 60 -0.93 11.62 0.27
N ALA A 61 -2.22 11.86 0.52
CA ALA A 61 -2.76 11.91 1.89
C ALA A 61 -2.60 10.56 2.60
N PHE A 62 -2.87 9.46 1.90
CA PHE A 62 -2.71 8.10 2.41
C PHE A 62 -1.26 7.81 2.80
N LEU A 63 -0.32 8.01 1.87
CA LEU A 63 1.10 7.80 2.10
C LEU A 63 1.63 8.69 3.23
N ASN A 64 1.26 9.98 3.27
CA ASN A 64 1.68 10.90 4.32
C ASN A 64 1.15 10.50 5.69
N TYR A 65 -0.10 10.02 5.76
CA TYR A 65 -0.70 9.62 7.03
C TYR A 65 -0.06 8.35 7.57
N PHE A 66 -0.07 7.27 6.78
CA PHE A 66 0.39 5.97 7.24
C PHE A 66 1.91 5.87 7.40
N SER A 67 2.71 6.66 6.68
CA SER A 67 4.18 6.68 6.86
C SER A 67 4.65 7.45 8.10
N LYS A 68 3.81 8.31 8.70
CA LYS A 68 4.14 9.09 9.89
C LYS A 68 3.62 8.48 11.19
N ASN A 69 2.81 7.44 11.08
CA ASN A 69 2.19 6.74 12.19
C ASN A 69 2.73 5.32 12.31
N ASP A 70 2.48 4.68 13.44
CA ASP A 70 3.03 3.37 13.80
C ASP A 70 2.32 2.18 13.09
N TYR A 71 1.81 2.41 11.88
CA TYR A 71 1.08 1.40 11.10
C TYR A 71 1.99 0.73 10.08
N SER A 72 1.86 -0.59 9.95
CA SER A 72 2.34 -1.31 8.77
C SER A 72 1.16 -1.53 7.83
N VAL A 73 1.33 -1.18 6.56
CA VAL A 73 0.26 -1.28 5.55
C VAL A 73 0.73 -2.12 4.38
N GLN A 74 -0.08 -3.05 3.91
CA GLN A 74 0.15 -3.78 2.68
C GLN A 74 -1.08 -3.73 1.78
N ILE A 75 -0.87 -3.42 0.51
CA ILE A 75 -1.94 -3.31 -0.50
C ILE A 75 -1.64 -4.32 -1.59
N LYS A 76 -2.45 -5.36 -1.71
CA LYS A 76 -2.25 -6.44 -2.69
C LYS A 76 -3.58 -7.09 -3.04
N GLU A 77 -3.78 -7.37 -4.33
CA GLU A 77 -4.91 -8.19 -4.81
C GLU A 77 -6.29 -7.67 -4.32
N ASN A 78 -6.52 -6.36 -4.40
CA ASN A 78 -7.75 -5.70 -3.93
C ASN A 78 -8.01 -5.85 -2.42
N VAL A 79 -6.95 -6.03 -1.64
CA VAL A 79 -6.98 -6.08 -0.18
C VAL A 79 -6.02 -5.03 0.37
N ILE A 80 -6.50 -4.25 1.34
CA ILE A 80 -5.67 -3.37 2.17
C ILE A 80 -5.57 -4.01 3.55
N GLU A 81 -4.37 -4.44 3.91
CA GLU A 81 -4.04 -4.94 5.23
C GLU A 81 -3.37 -3.84 6.04
N ILE A 82 -3.86 -3.61 7.26
CA ILE A 82 -3.32 -2.63 8.20
C ILE A 82 -2.99 -3.34 9.50
N ASN A 83 -1.72 -3.29 9.87
CA ASN A 83 -1.19 -3.83 11.10
C ASN A 83 -0.81 -2.70 12.05
N LYS A 84 -1.27 -2.79 13.30
CA LYS A 84 -0.84 -1.90 14.40
C LYS A 84 -0.68 -2.73 15.66
N ASN A 85 0.52 -2.77 16.23
CA ASN A 85 0.84 -3.62 17.38
C ASN A 85 0.45 -5.09 17.09
N GLU A 86 -0.41 -5.68 17.91
CA GLU A 86 -0.92 -7.07 17.75
C GLU A 86 -2.22 -7.15 16.94
N THR A 87 -2.73 -6.03 16.44
CA THR A 87 -3.99 -5.98 15.69
C THR A 87 -3.72 -5.96 14.19
N ASN A 88 -4.40 -6.87 13.47
CA ASN A 88 -4.40 -6.98 12.03
C ASN A 88 -5.82 -6.70 11.51
N LEU A 89 -5.96 -5.75 10.60
CA LEU A 89 -7.21 -5.35 9.98
C LEU A 89 -7.12 -5.58 8.47
N LEU A 90 -8.15 -6.21 7.91
CA LEU A 90 -8.24 -6.54 6.50
C LEU A 90 -9.45 -5.83 5.87
N PHE A 91 -9.17 -4.94 4.94
CA PHE A 91 -10.17 -4.23 4.17
C PHE A 91 -10.23 -4.77 2.75
N LYS A 92 -11.43 -5.17 2.35
CA LYS A 92 -11.76 -5.67 1.01
C LYS A 92 -12.85 -4.80 0.41
N SER A 93 -13.07 -4.91 -0.91
CA SER A 93 -14.07 -4.13 -1.62
C SER A 93 -15.48 -4.27 -1.05
N ASP A 94 -15.87 -5.48 -0.66
CA ASP A 94 -17.16 -5.80 -0.06
C ASP A 94 -17.37 -5.12 1.30
N VAL A 95 -16.32 -4.92 2.09
CA VAL A 95 -16.39 -4.18 3.36
C VAL A 95 -16.85 -2.75 3.11
N PHE A 96 -16.28 -2.07 2.11
CA PHE A 96 -16.60 -0.67 1.79
C PHE A 96 -17.88 -0.47 0.99
N LEU A 97 -18.34 -1.49 0.25
CA LEU A 97 -19.57 -1.44 -0.53
C LEU A 97 -20.81 -1.72 0.31
N ASN A 98 -20.69 -2.57 1.34
CA ASN A 98 -21.84 -3.06 2.11
C ASN A 98 -22.01 -2.40 3.48
N ASN A 99 -21.04 -1.59 3.93
CA ASN A 99 -21.07 -0.97 5.25
C ASN A 99 -20.83 0.53 5.15
N ASP A 100 -21.61 1.30 5.91
CA ASP A 100 -21.27 2.69 6.20
C ASP A 100 -20.00 2.76 7.06
N VAL A 101 -19.22 3.83 6.88
CA VAL A 101 -17.94 4.02 7.59
C VAL A 101 -18.10 3.95 9.11
N SER A 102 -19.23 4.41 9.67
CA SER A 102 -19.51 4.27 11.11
C SER A 102 -19.56 2.82 11.58
N THR A 103 -20.14 1.92 10.78
CA THR A 103 -20.23 0.49 11.11
C THR A 103 -18.87 -0.18 11.01
N ILE A 104 -18.01 0.26 10.09
CA ILE A 104 -16.64 -0.24 9.94
C ILE A 104 -15.78 0.18 11.14
N VAL A 105 -15.95 1.41 11.67
CA VAL A 105 -15.22 1.90 12.84
C VAL A 105 -15.42 0.99 14.05
N ASP A 106 -16.66 0.57 14.32
CA ASP A 106 -17.01 -0.22 15.49
C ASP A 106 -16.31 -1.59 15.54
N ILE A 107 -15.89 -2.11 14.38
CA ILE A 107 -15.20 -3.41 14.25
C ILE A 107 -13.71 -3.28 13.91
N SER A 108 -13.23 -2.07 13.62
CA SER A 108 -11.87 -1.81 13.11
C SER A 108 -11.00 -1.07 14.13
N PHE A 109 -11.24 -1.25 15.44
CA PHE A 109 -10.36 -0.72 16.47
C PHE A 109 -8.90 -1.16 16.18
N PRO A 110 -7.91 -0.24 16.18
CA PRO A 110 -7.92 1.11 16.74
C PRO A 110 -8.08 2.26 15.71
N LEU A 111 -8.65 2.02 14.53
CA LEU A 111 -8.83 3.06 13.51
C LEU A 111 -10.00 4.01 13.83
N THR A 112 -9.76 5.29 13.59
CA THR A 112 -10.74 6.37 13.65
C THR A 112 -11.58 6.42 12.38
N LYS A 113 -12.71 7.14 12.46
CA LYS A 113 -13.58 7.40 11.30
C LYS A 113 -12.85 8.03 10.12
N ASN A 114 -11.97 9.01 10.38
CA ASN A 114 -11.23 9.70 9.33
C ASN A 114 -10.19 8.79 8.66
N GLU A 115 -9.54 7.90 9.43
CA GLU A 115 -8.65 6.89 8.88
C GLU A 115 -9.40 5.94 7.95
N ILE A 116 -10.57 5.45 8.37
CA ILE A 116 -11.38 4.54 7.54
C ILE A 116 -11.90 5.23 6.28
N GLU A 117 -12.32 6.50 6.35
CA GLU A 117 -12.71 7.24 5.15
C GLU A 117 -11.52 7.42 4.19
N LEU A 118 -10.32 7.73 4.71
CA LEU A 118 -9.12 7.83 3.89
C LEU A 118 -8.78 6.49 3.22
N ILE A 119 -8.84 5.38 3.95
CA ILE A 119 -8.62 4.04 3.40
C ILE A 119 -9.67 3.73 2.32
N ARG A 120 -10.95 4.07 2.56
CA ARG A 120 -12.05 3.85 1.62
C ARG A 120 -11.85 4.64 0.32
N LEU A 121 -11.56 5.94 0.42
CA LEU A 121 -11.30 6.79 -0.74
C LEU A 121 -10.09 6.26 -1.53
N PHE A 122 -9.02 5.92 -0.81
CA PHE A 122 -7.83 5.33 -1.41
C PHE A 122 -8.16 4.02 -2.14
N PHE A 123 -8.95 3.14 -1.52
CA PHE A 123 -9.32 1.84 -2.10
C PHE A 123 -9.99 1.98 -3.47
N PHE A 124 -10.90 2.95 -3.62
CA PHE A 124 -11.63 3.13 -4.87
C PHE A 124 -10.88 3.94 -5.93
N GLU A 125 -9.90 4.76 -5.53
CA GLU A 125 -9.13 5.60 -6.46
C GLU A 125 -7.84 4.95 -6.94
N PHE A 126 -7.19 4.16 -6.07
CA PHE A 126 -5.91 3.54 -6.37
C PHE A 126 -6.06 2.33 -7.31
N ASP A 127 -5.26 2.29 -8.36
CA ASP A 127 -5.23 1.19 -9.32
C ASP A 127 -4.50 -0.04 -8.74
N GLN A 128 -5.25 -0.80 -7.93
CA GLN A 128 -4.79 -2.02 -7.27
C GLN A 128 -4.55 -3.19 -8.25
N GLU A 129 -4.93 -3.07 -9.53
CA GLU A 129 -4.66 -4.08 -10.55
C GLU A 129 -3.25 -3.94 -11.13
N GLN A 130 -2.71 -2.71 -11.11
CA GLN A 130 -1.41 -2.38 -11.66
C GLN A 130 -0.33 -2.16 -10.61
N TRP A 131 -0.71 -1.72 -9.40
CA TRP A 131 0.24 -1.27 -8.39
C TRP A 131 -0.03 -1.87 -7.02
N THR A 132 1.04 -2.13 -6.28
CA THR A 132 0.99 -2.42 -4.85
C THR A 132 1.81 -1.43 -4.06
N ILE A 133 1.43 -1.25 -2.81
CA ILE A 133 2.12 -0.39 -1.86
C ILE A 133 2.35 -1.17 -0.57
N SER A 134 3.55 -1.08 -0.02
CA SER A 134 3.88 -1.49 1.34
C SER A 134 4.41 -0.27 2.09
N ILE A 135 3.93 -0.06 3.31
CA ILE A 135 4.44 0.95 4.25
C ILE A 135 4.89 0.17 5.47
N GLU A 136 6.19 0.11 5.71
CA GLU A 136 6.76 -0.57 6.87
C GLU A 136 7.04 0.46 7.96
N ALA A 137 6.26 0.40 9.05
CA ALA A 137 6.54 1.19 10.24
C ALA A 137 7.99 0.94 10.71
N GLU A 138 8.64 2.02 11.14
CA GLU A 138 9.96 1.92 11.75
C GLU A 138 9.80 1.08 13.03
N ASN A 139 10.34 -0.15 13.03
CA ASN A 139 10.33 -1.03 14.19
C ASN A 139 10.98 -0.29 15.36
N LYS A 140 10.19 0.36 16.21
CA LYS A 140 10.59 0.69 17.57
C LYS A 140 10.70 -0.64 18.29
N ARG A 141 11.85 -1.29 18.16
CA ARG A 141 12.23 -2.41 19.03
C ARG A 141 11.94 -1.94 20.45
N ILE A 142 11.00 -2.60 21.11
CA ILE A 142 10.81 -2.50 22.55
C ILE A 142 12.15 -2.95 23.14
N ALA A 143 12.86 -1.99 23.73
CA ALA A 143 14.08 -2.23 24.50
C ALA A 143 13.71 -2.80 25.87
#